data_AF-A0A9D4AUB8-F1
#
_entry.id   AF-A0A9D4AUB8-F1
#
_cell.length_a   1.000
_cell.length_b   1.000
_cell.length_c   1.000
_cell.angle_alpha   90.00
_cell.angle_beta   90.00
_cell.angle_gamma   90.00
#
_symmetry.space_group_name_H-M   'P 1'
#
loop_
_entity.id
_entity.type
_entity.pdbx_description
1 polymer ?
#
loop_
_entity_poly.entity_id
_entity_poly.type
_entity_poly.pdbx_seq_one_letter_code
_entity_poly.pdbx_strand_id
1 'polypeptide(L)'
;MNCTLALPPGHPRPSSVLITWHRGHRGDGLTGTGKLSEVAELRGRVETAWLENVSASTLHIHTLQHNDSALYLCLFVVFPSAQPCLLEGNGTRLTVTGFSAWGNRTQISSEHRELPEHHWTIRLLVLGAGIVLTAAVVLCLHRRRGGERQELNP
;
A
#
# COMPACT_ATOMS: atom_id res chain seq x y z
N MET A 1 -4.01 -11.91 15.50
CA MET A 1 -5.12 -11.03 15.90
C MET A 1 -6.43 -11.72 15.57
N ASN A 2 -7.45 -11.60 16.41
CA ASN A 2 -8.76 -12.24 16.18
C ASN A 2 -9.85 -11.19 16.11
N CYS A 3 -10.83 -11.39 15.23
CA CYS A 3 -12.00 -10.54 15.09
C CYS A 3 -13.25 -11.41 15.08
N THR A 4 -14.17 -11.15 16.00
CA THR A 4 -15.32 -12.01 16.29
C THR A 4 -16.62 -11.32 15.88
N LEU A 5 -17.47 -12.04 15.15
CA LEU A 5 -18.81 -11.59 14.80
C LEU A 5 -19.78 -12.00 15.92
N ALA A 6 -20.13 -11.04 16.77
CA ALA A 6 -21.18 -11.20 17.77
C ALA A 6 -22.51 -10.70 17.20
N LEU A 7 -23.45 -11.62 16.95
CA LEU A 7 -24.81 -11.26 16.56
C LEU A 7 -25.66 -11.03 17.81
N PRO A 8 -26.49 -9.98 17.86
CA PRO A 8 -27.39 -9.78 18.99
C PRO A 8 -28.36 -10.96 19.14
N PRO A 9 -28.85 -11.22 20.37
CA PRO A 9 -29.86 -12.24 20.60
C PRO A 9 -31.07 -12.06 19.67
N GLY A 10 -31.62 -13.16 19.16
CA GLY A 10 -32.80 -13.14 18.28
C GLY A 10 -32.53 -12.81 16.81
N HIS A 11 -31.28 -12.53 16.42
CA HIS A 11 -30.94 -12.35 15.01
C HIS A 11 -30.77 -13.71 14.30
N PRO A 12 -31.28 -13.86 13.07
CA PRO A 12 -31.08 -15.08 12.30
C PRO A 12 -29.59 -15.28 12.01
N ARG A 13 -29.15 -16.54 12.08
CA ARG A 13 -27.79 -16.90 11.69
C ARG A 13 -27.60 -16.58 10.20
N PRO A 14 -26.52 -15.89 9.81
CA PRO A 14 -26.29 -15.55 8.42
C PRO A 14 -26.07 -16.80 7.56
N SER A 15 -26.55 -16.75 6.33
CA SER A 15 -26.37 -17.83 5.34
C SER A 15 -24.92 -17.93 4.87
N SER A 16 -24.22 -16.79 4.82
CA SER A 16 -22.79 -16.73 4.51
C SER A 16 -22.16 -15.48 5.12
N VAL A 17 -20.85 -15.54 5.35
CA VAL A 17 -20.04 -14.44 5.87
C VAL A 17 -18.77 -14.34 5.01
N LEU A 18 -18.46 -13.14 4.54
CA LEU A 18 -17.15 -12.82 3.97
C LEU A 18 -16.38 -11.96 4.96
N ILE A 19 -15.09 -12.20 5.10
CA ILE A 19 -14.20 -11.41 5.96
C ILE A 19 -13.01 -10.94 5.14
N THR A 20 -12.65 -9.66 5.34
CA THR A 20 -11.39 -9.09 4.84
C THR A 20 -10.67 -8.37 5.98
N TRP A 21 -9.34 -8.45 5.95
CA TRP A 21 -8.45 -7.71 6.84
C TRP A 21 -7.80 -6.57 6.07
N HIS A 22 -7.61 -5.44 6.74
CA HIS A 22 -7.03 -4.22 6.16
C HIS A 22 -5.98 -3.64 7.10
N ARG A 23 -4.98 -2.97 6.53
CA ARG A 23 -3.94 -2.25 7.28
C ARG A 23 -4.07 -0.76 7.00
N GLY A 24 -4.19 0.08 8.04
CA GLY A 24 -4.34 1.52 7.89
C GLY A 24 -5.78 1.94 7.60
N HIS A 25 -5.98 2.77 6.58
CA HIS A 25 -7.32 3.22 6.17
C HIS A 25 -7.96 2.22 5.19
N ARG A 26 -9.29 2.28 5.02
CA ARG A 26 -10.03 1.40 4.10
C ARG A 26 -9.46 1.53 2.68
N GLY A 27 -8.85 0.47 2.15
CA GLY A 27 -8.26 0.45 0.80
C GLY A 27 -7.04 -0.46 0.67
N ASP A 28 -6.24 -0.54 1.72
CA ASP A 28 -5.05 -1.40 1.78
C ASP A 28 -5.43 -2.79 2.34
N GLY A 29 -6.16 -3.55 1.52
CA GLY A 29 -6.57 -4.91 1.85
C GLY A 29 -5.35 -5.80 2.07
N LEU A 30 -5.35 -6.57 3.15
CA LEU A 30 -4.29 -7.55 3.43
C LEU A 30 -4.63 -8.88 2.79
N THR A 31 -5.77 -9.45 3.15
CA THR A 31 -6.25 -10.77 2.74
C THR A 31 -7.69 -10.98 3.23
N GLY A 32 -8.43 -11.91 2.60
CA GLY A 32 -9.79 -12.25 3.01
C GLY A 32 -10.34 -13.50 2.31
N THR A 33 -11.57 -13.90 2.63
CA THR A 33 -12.26 -15.02 1.97
C THR A 33 -12.56 -14.76 0.48
N GLY A 34 -12.44 -13.50 0.04
CA GLY A 34 -12.32 -13.10 -1.36
C GLY A 34 -10.95 -12.46 -1.59
N LYS A 35 -10.21 -12.96 -2.58
CA LYS A 35 -8.83 -12.57 -2.88
C LYS A 35 -8.73 -11.06 -3.13
N LEU A 36 -8.12 -10.33 -2.20
CA LEU A 36 -7.74 -8.92 -2.35
C LEU A 36 -6.23 -8.78 -2.28
N SER A 37 -5.71 -7.78 -3.01
CA SER A 37 -4.30 -7.59 -3.28
C SER A 37 -3.49 -7.48 -1.99
N GLU A 38 -2.60 -8.44 -1.76
CA GLU A 38 -1.72 -8.44 -0.60
C GLU A 38 -0.78 -7.24 -0.67
N VAL A 39 -0.78 -6.41 0.38
CA VAL A 39 0.17 -5.32 0.62
C VAL A 39 1.59 -5.87 0.43
N ALA A 40 2.37 -5.23 -0.44
CA ALA A 40 3.64 -5.79 -0.95
C ALA A 40 4.61 -6.15 0.17
N GLU A 41 4.66 -5.35 1.24
CA GLU A 41 5.52 -5.54 2.40
C GLU A 41 5.15 -6.80 3.20
N LEU A 42 3.87 -7.19 3.19
CA LEU A 42 3.35 -8.31 3.98
C LEU A 42 3.24 -9.61 3.17
N ARG A 43 3.63 -9.57 1.90
CA ARG A 43 3.54 -10.70 0.97
C ARG A 43 4.17 -11.97 1.51
N GLY A 44 3.38 -13.04 1.60
CA GLY A 44 3.84 -14.37 2.04
C GLY A 44 4.14 -14.45 3.54
N ARG A 45 3.87 -13.38 4.30
CA ARG A 45 3.96 -13.37 5.77
C ARG A 45 2.59 -13.38 6.42
N VAL A 46 1.51 -13.29 5.64
CA VAL A 46 0.14 -13.20 6.15
C VAL A 46 -0.63 -14.48 5.90
N GLU A 47 -1.26 -14.98 6.96
CA GLU A 47 -2.23 -16.08 6.90
C GLU A 47 -3.53 -15.64 7.57
N THR A 48 -4.66 -16.04 7.00
CA THR A 48 -5.99 -15.80 7.60
C THR A 48 -6.79 -17.07 7.68
N ALA A 49 -7.51 -17.27 8.78
CA ALA A 49 -8.46 -18.36 8.92
C ALA A 49 -9.83 -17.86 9.35
N TRP A 50 -10.85 -18.66 9.04
CA TRP A 50 -12.22 -18.50 9.52
C TRP A 50 -12.59 -19.67 10.45
N LEU A 51 -13.09 -19.35 11.63
CA LEU A 51 -13.47 -20.29 12.69
C LEU A 51 -14.99 -20.24 12.86
N GLU A 52 -15.69 -21.15 12.18
CA GLU A 52 -17.16 -21.19 12.15
C GLU A 52 -17.81 -21.41 13.52
N ASN A 53 -17.16 -22.18 14.39
CA ASN A 53 -17.66 -22.54 15.72
C ASN A 53 -17.82 -21.32 16.64
N VAL A 54 -16.96 -20.32 16.47
CA VAL A 54 -16.96 -19.08 17.28
C VAL A 54 -17.28 -17.85 16.45
N SER A 55 -17.62 -18.02 15.17
CA SER A 55 -17.84 -16.93 14.22
C SER A 55 -16.71 -15.89 14.23
N ALA A 56 -15.45 -16.35 14.19
CA ALA A 56 -14.29 -15.49 14.29
C ALA A 56 -13.33 -15.67 13.12
N SER A 57 -12.72 -14.58 12.66
CA SER A 57 -11.57 -14.63 11.76
C SER A 57 -10.29 -14.36 12.52
N THR A 58 -9.22 -15.03 12.11
CA THR A 58 -7.88 -14.81 12.63
C THR A 58 -6.99 -14.26 11.53
N LEU A 59 -6.14 -13.30 11.89
CA LEU A 59 -5.05 -12.77 11.08
C LEU A 59 -3.73 -13.09 11.77
N HIS A 60 -2.90 -13.87 11.10
CA HIS A 60 -1.55 -14.20 11.54
C HIS A 60 -0.55 -13.48 10.63
N ILE A 61 0.36 -12.74 11.24
CA ILE A 61 1.49 -12.10 10.56
C ILE A 61 2.77 -12.73 11.09
N HIS A 62 3.47 -13.48 10.25
CA HIS A 62 4.75 -14.09 10.57
C HIS A 62 5.87 -13.06 10.52
N THR A 63 6.90 -13.25 11.35
CA THR A 63 8.13 -12.44 11.32
C THR A 63 7.85 -10.93 11.34
N LEU A 64 7.19 -10.46 12.41
CA LEU A 64 6.85 -9.05 12.58
C LEU A 64 8.08 -8.14 12.48
N GLN A 65 7.94 -7.06 11.73
CA GLN A 65 8.95 -6.04 11.50
C GLN A 65 8.46 -4.69 12.03
N HIS A 66 9.39 -3.76 12.29
CA HIS A 66 9.04 -2.42 12.81
C HIS A 66 8.05 -1.69 11.88
N ASN A 67 8.25 -1.83 10.57
CA ASN A 67 7.40 -1.27 9.52
C ASN A 67 6.00 -1.91 9.46
N ASP A 68 5.71 -2.99 10.18
CA ASP A 68 4.37 -3.60 10.24
C ASP A 68 3.45 -2.88 11.25
N SER A 69 3.99 -1.94 12.04
CA SER A 69 3.22 -1.13 12.99
C SER A 69 2.14 -0.33 12.26
N ALA A 70 0.87 -0.55 12.61
CA ALA A 70 -0.29 0.08 11.96
C ALA A 70 -1.58 -0.16 12.75
N LEU A 71 -2.67 0.48 12.33
CA LEU A 71 -4.02 0.08 12.70
C LEU A 71 -4.46 -1.07 11.79
N TYR A 72 -4.93 -2.18 12.35
CA TYR A 72 -5.46 -3.31 11.60
C TYR A 72 -6.97 -3.37 11.78
N LEU A 73 -7.70 -3.46 10.68
CA LEU A 73 -9.16 -3.46 10.65
C LEU A 73 -9.65 -4.81 10.10
N CYS A 74 -10.77 -5.28 10.64
CA CYS A 74 -11.53 -6.39 10.08
C CYS A 74 -12.87 -5.87 9.56
N LEU A 75 -13.27 -6.38 8.40
CA LEU A 75 -14.52 -6.05 7.75
C LEU A 75 -15.28 -7.33 7.43
N PHE A 76 -16.51 -7.42 7.93
CA PHE A 76 -17.43 -8.50 7.62
C PHE A 76 -18.48 -8.04 6.61
N VAL A 77 -18.76 -8.89 5.64
CA VAL A 77 -19.96 -8.81 4.80
C VAL A 77 -20.82 -10.00 5.15
N VAL A 78 -21.95 -9.74 5.82
CA VAL A 78 -22.86 -10.74 6.37
C VAL A 78 -24.10 -10.81 5.50
N PHE A 79 -24.53 -12.01 5.11
CA PHE A 79 -25.71 -12.22 4.27
C PHE A 79 -26.81 -12.92 5.08
N PRO A 80 -27.79 -12.19 5.67
CA PRO A 80 -28.85 -12.79 6.46
C PRO A 80 -30.06 -13.31 5.65
N SER A 81 -30.35 -12.77 4.46
CA SER A 81 -31.50 -13.22 3.66
C SER A 81 -31.56 -12.70 2.21
N ALA A 82 -31.05 -11.49 1.92
CA ALA A 82 -30.91 -10.97 0.55
C ALA A 82 -30.01 -9.73 0.43
N GLN A 83 -29.98 -8.87 1.46
CA GLN A 83 -29.12 -7.68 1.49
C GLN A 83 -27.86 -7.92 2.33
N PRO A 84 -26.66 -7.63 1.80
CA PRO A 84 -25.44 -7.71 2.57
C PRO A 84 -25.40 -6.61 3.64
N CYS A 85 -25.04 -7.00 4.87
CA CYS A 85 -24.72 -6.07 5.94
C CYS A 85 -23.20 -5.96 6.08
N LEU A 86 -22.69 -4.74 6.03
CA LEU A 86 -21.28 -4.43 6.21
C LEU A 86 -21.02 -4.07 7.66
N LEU A 87 -20.16 -4.83 8.33
CA LEU A 87 -19.78 -4.58 9.72
C LEU A 87 -18.27 -4.35 9.77
N GLU A 88 -17.87 -3.27 10.42
CA GLU A 88 -16.47 -2.92 10.63
C GLU A 88 -16.13 -3.03 12.11
N GLY A 89 -15.02 -3.72 12.42
CA GLY A 89 -14.47 -3.68 13.76
C GLY A 89 -13.78 -2.33 14.03
N ASN A 90 -13.76 -1.91 15.29
CA ASN A 90 -13.08 -0.66 15.73
C ASN A 90 -11.58 -0.61 15.41
N GLY A 91 -11.00 -1.75 15.02
CA GLY A 91 -9.60 -1.92 14.70
C GLY A 91 -8.73 -2.21 15.92
N THR A 92 -7.51 -2.63 15.64
CA THR A 92 -6.50 -2.94 16.65
C THR A 92 -5.19 -2.30 16.23
N ARG A 93 -4.63 -1.45 17.10
CA ARG A 93 -3.32 -0.85 16.85
C ARG A 93 -2.23 -1.85 17.23
N LEU A 94 -1.46 -2.28 16.24
CA LEU A 94 -0.25 -3.07 16.42
C LEU A 94 0.95 -2.12 16.40
N THR A 95 1.77 -2.20 17.44
CA THR A 95 3.05 -1.50 17.53
C THR A 95 4.14 -2.54 17.71
N VAL A 96 5.06 -2.61 16.75
CA VAL A 96 6.21 -3.52 16.79
C VAL A 96 7.43 -2.72 17.20
N THR A 97 7.93 -2.95 18.42
CA THR A 97 9.16 -2.35 18.91
C THR A 97 10.32 -3.34 18.82
N GLY A 98 11.52 -2.84 18.53
CA GLY A 98 12.75 -3.62 18.59
C GLY A 98 13.50 -3.37 19.89
N PHE A 99 14.41 -4.27 20.23
CA PHE A 99 15.48 -3.96 21.17
C PHE A 99 16.65 -3.37 20.36
N SER A 100 16.85 -2.05 20.41
CA SER A 100 18.21 -1.56 20.25
C SER A 100 18.92 -1.94 21.54
N ALA A 101 19.91 -2.83 21.49
CA ALA A 101 20.79 -3.05 22.63
C ALA A 101 21.49 -1.73 22.96
N TRP A 102 20.91 -0.97 23.90
CA TRP A 102 21.48 0.23 24.47
C TRP A 102 22.53 -0.21 25.49
N GLY A 103 23.67 -0.66 24.98
CA GLY A 103 24.77 -1.18 25.80
C GLY A 103 25.97 -1.46 24.91
N ASN A 104 26.95 -0.55 24.95
CA ASN A 104 28.21 -0.54 24.21
C ASN A 104 28.17 0.14 22.83
N ARG A 105 28.06 1.47 22.85
CA ARG A 105 28.88 2.26 21.92
C ARG A 105 29.47 3.44 22.66
N THR A 106 30.78 3.36 22.87
CA THR A 106 31.63 4.46 23.29
C THR A 106 31.29 5.70 22.47
N GLN A 107 31.04 6.77 23.20
CA GLN A 107 31.02 8.14 22.74
C GLN A 107 32.26 8.40 21.87
N ILE A 108 32.09 8.39 20.55
CA ILE A 108 32.95 9.13 19.64
C ILE A 108 32.01 10.11 18.94
N SER A 109 32.00 11.32 19.48
CA SER A 109 31.66 12.52 18.74
C SER A 109 32.43 12.51 17.43
N SER A 110 31.72 12.49 16.33
CA SER A 110 32.23 12.90 15.03
C SER A 110 31.02 13.41 14.28
N GLU A 111 30.93 14.72 14.15
CA GLU A 111 30.10 15.41 13.17
C GLU A 111 30.04 14.60 11.86
N HIS A 112 28.86 14.08 11.53
CA HIS A 112 28.53 13.77 10.16
C HIS A 112 27.44 14.72 9.73
N ARG A 113 27.93 15.79 9.11
CA ARG A 113 27.22 16.81 8.38
C ARG A 113 26.19 16.14 7.45
N GLU A 114 24.92 16.25 7.78
CA GLU A 114 23.83 15.85 6.88
C GLU A 114 23.89 16.73 5.62
N LEU A 115 24.35 16.14 4.52
CA LEU A 115 24.17 16.65 3.17
C LEU A 115 22.81 16.15 2.66
N PRO A 116 21.95 17.00 2.08
CA PRO A 116 20.62 16.56 1.63
C PRO A 116 20.72 15.74 0.34
N GLU A 117 20.25 14.49 0.39
CA GLU A 117 20.05 13.62 -0.78
C GLU A 117 18.84 14.06 -1.62
N HIS A 118 18.97 15.10 -2.43
CA HIS A 118 17.95 15.46 -3.42
C HIS A 118 18.47 15.83 -4.82
N HIS A 119 19.75 15.60 -5.11
CA HIS A 119 20.35 16.14 -6.34
C HIS A 119 20.31 15.22 -7.58
N TRP A 120 20.02 13.92 -7.41
CA TRP A 120 20.13 12.97 -8.53
C TRP A 120 18.86 12.85 -9.37
N THR A 121 17.67 12.90 -8.76
CA THR A 121 16.38 12.83 -9.48
C THR A 121 16.08 14.09 -10.30
N ILE A 122 16.57 15.26 -9.88
CA ILE A 122 16.42 16.52 -10.62
C ILE A 122 17.29 16.52 -11.89
N ARG A 123 18.48 15.91 -11.85
CA ARG A 123 19.38 15.86 -13.03
C ARG A 123 18.86 14.97 -14.17
N LEU A 124 18.12 13.89 -13.85
CA LEU A 124 17.52 13.02 -14.86
C LEU A 124 16.35 13.67 -15.60
N LEU A 125 15.53 14.47 -14.91
CA LEU A 125 14.42 15.21 -15.54
C LEU A 125 14.91 16.34 -16.46
N VAL A 126 15.98 17.04 -16.09
CA VAL A 126 16.56 18.12 -16.91
C VAL A 126 17.20 17.59 -18.19
N LEU A 127 17.84 16.41 -18.16
CA LEU A 127 18.40 15.77 -19.35
C LEU A 127 17.30 15.23 -20.28
N GLY A 128 16.23 14.65 -19.75
CA GLY A 128 15.11 14.15 -20.55
C GLY A 128 14.34 15.26 -21.29
N ALA A 129 14.06 16.38 -20.62
CA ALA A 129 13.35 17.51 -21.24
C ALA A 129 14.18 18.23 -22.32
N GLY A 130 15.50 18.33 -22.14
CA GLY A 130 16.40 18.96 -23.12
C GLY A 130 16.47 18.20 -24.46
N ILE A 131 16.40 16.87 -24.43
CA ILE A 131 16.42 16.03 -25.64
C ILE A 131 15.12 16.18 -26.43
N VAL A 132 13.96 16.24 -25.75
CA VAL A 132 12.67 16.41 -26.42
C VAL A 132 12.54 17.79 -27.07
N LEU A 133 12.99 18.85 -26.39
CA LEU A 133 12.96 20.21 -26.93
C LEU A 133 13.88 20.37 -28.14
N THR A 134 15.08 19.79 -28.12
CA THR A 134 16.01 19.85 -29.25
C THR A 134 15.49 19.09 -30.48
N ALA A 135 14.87 17.92 -30.29
CA ALA A 135 14.24 17.17 -31.38
C ALA A 135 13.07 17.93 -32.01
N ALA A 136 12.24 18.60 -31.19
CA ALA A 136 11.12 19.41 -31.68
C ALA A 136 11.60 20.63 -32.48
N VAL A 137 12.64 21.33 -32.02
CA VAL A 137 13.21 22.48 -32.74
C VAL A 137 13.83 22.04 -34.08
N VAL A 138 14.57 20.93 -34.11
CA VAL A 138 15.13 20.39 -35.35
C VAL A 138 14.03 20.00 -36.34
N LEU A 139 12.96 19.34 -35.89
CA LEU A 139 11.81 19.00 -36.73
C LEU A 139 11.09 20.24 -37.27
N CYS A 140 10.90 21.27 -36.45
CA CYS A 140 10.29 22.54 -36.88
C CYS A 140 11.17 23.26 -37.92
N LEU A 141 12.49 23.32 -37.72
CA LEU A 141 13.41 23.92 -38.69
C LEU A 141 13.47 23.13 -40.01
N HIS A 142 13.41 21.79 -39.95
CA HIS A 142 13.39 20.96 -41.15
C HIS A 142 12.09 21.13 -41.94
N ARG A 143 10.94 21.24 -41.26
CA ARG A 143 9.66 21.56 -41.92
C ARG A 143 9.64 22.95 -42.53
N ARG A 144 10.23 23.95 -41.88
CA ARG A 144 10.32 25.31 -42.43
C ARG A 144 11.21 25.37 -43.67
N ARG A 145 12.36 24.69 -43.67
CA ARG A 145 13.22 24.56 -44.86
C ARG A 145 12.61 23.72 -45.99
N GLY A 146 11.71 22.79 -45.67
CA GLY A 146 10.94 22.05 -46.67
C GLY A 146 9.84 22.89 -47.33
N GLY A 147 9.27 23.86 -46.61
CA GLY A 147 8.27 24.80 -47.13
C GLY A 147 8.86 25.91 -48.00
N GLU A 148 10.07 26.40 -47.69
CA GLU A 148 10.74 27.44 -48.52
C GLU A 148 11.38 26.90 -49.81
N ARG A 149 11.42 25.58 -50.02
CA ARG A 149 11.98 24.99 -51.26
C ARG A 149 10.95 24.79 -52.38
N GLN A 150 9.71 25.23 -52.18
CA GLN A 150 8.63 25.16 -53.19
C GLN A 150 8.27 26.50 -53.83
N GLU A 151 8.90 27.61 -53.44
CA GLU A 151 8.81 28.90 -54.14
C GLU A 151 10.21 29.36 -54.55
N LEU A 152 10.86 28.67 -55.49
CA LEU A 152 11.94 29.20 -56.32
C LEU A 152 12.36 28.16 -57.36
N ASN A 153 11.56 28.03 -58.42
CA ASN A 153 12.04 28.02 -59.81
C ASN A 153 10.84 28.07 -60.78
N PRO A 154 11.06 28.64 -61.97
CA PRO A 154 10.18 29.61 -62.66
C PRO A 154 8.90 29.06 -63.28
#